data_AF-A0A4Q8LDX6-F1
#
_entry.id   AF-A0A4Q8LDX6-F1
#
_cell.length_a   1.000
_cell.length_b   1.000
_cell.length_c   1.000
_cell.angle_alpha   90.00
_cell.angle_beta   90.00
_cell.angle_gamma   90.00
#
_symmetry.space_group_name_H-M   'P 1'
#
loop_
_entity.id
_entity.type
_entity.pdbx_description
1 polymer ?
#
loop_
_entity_poly.entity_id
_entity_poly.type
_entity_poly.pdbx_seq_one_letter_code
_entity_poly.pdbx_strand_id
1 'polypeptide(L)'
;MRQSALSRGWPVWVARPSESINGAIQPSRGASCTRLCSPPTLSKVAALQFAGLLNAPAELPSERKQRYSACLGIHGVGWGLAFHQRITCKEIIVGTWGNGSFENDDAADFMADLTDVADLRLVSDALAAVLAAEDYLEAPEACLGIAAAEVVAAAAGRPTAAAQKEEELTEWLARIAPEMSPDLIKQAIQALDRIVGEQSELRELWEEADEADAWQATVMALKAKLQG
;
A
#
# COMPACT_ATOMS: atom_id res chain seq x y z
N MET A 1 -69.92 13.59 -14.27
CA MET A 1 -70.00 14.87 -13.51
C MET A 1 -68.73 15.68 -13.79
N ARG A 2 -68.90 16.97 -14.14
CA ARG A 2 -68.04 18.16 -13.89
C ARG A 2 -66.50 17.98 -13.79
N GLN A 3 -65.74 18.52 -14.77
CA GLN A 3 -64.97 19.81 -14.71
C GLN A 3 -63.67 19.74 -13.88
N SER A 4 -62.58 20.49 -14.08
CA SER A 4 -61.92 21.23 -15.18
C SER A 4 -60.78 22.07 -14.54
N ALA A 5 -59.77 22.46 -15.34
CA ALA A 5 -59.00 23.73 -15.23
C ALA A 5 -57.76 23.92 -14.29
N LEU A 6 -56.63 24.22 -14.96
CA LEU A 6 -55.71 25.38 -14.77
C LEU A 6 -54.64 25.46 -13.65
N SER A 7 -53.41 25.05 -14.02
CA SER A 7 -52.15 25.85 -14.09
C SER A 7 -51.79 26.94 -13.05
N ARG A 8 -50.62 26.75 -12.37
CA ARG A 8 -49.56 27.71 -11.90
C ARG A 8 -48.41 26.93 -11.19
N GLY A 9 -47.15 27.38 -11.09
CA GLY A 9 -46.42 28.40 -11.88
C GLY A 9 -45.16 29.02 -11.21
N TRP A 10 -43.94 28.60 -11.64
CA TRP A 10 -42.60 29.25 -11.43
C TRP A 10 -41.99 29.28 -9.99
N PRO A 11 -40.66 29.49 -9.81
CA PRO A 11 -39.63 29.86 -10.79
C PRO A 11 -38.40 28.92 -10.93
N VAL A 12 -37.67 29.14 -12.02
CA VAL A 12 -36.35 28.57 -12.36
C VAL A 12 -35.26 29.58 -12.01
N TRP A 13 -34.11 29.12 -11.50
CA TRP A 13 -32.87 29.91 -11.48
C TRP A 13 -31.83 29.32 -12.44
N VAL A 14 -31.55 30.05 -13.52
CA VAL A 14 -30.42 29.81 -14.42
C VAL A 14 -29.39 30.90 -14.18
N ALA A 15 -28.16 30.51 -13.83
CA ALA A 15 -27.02 31.43 -13.83
C ALA A 15 -26.46 31.54 -15.26
N ARG A 16 -26.31 32.78 -15.76
CA ARG A 16 -25.49 33.09 -16.94
C ARG A 16 -24.59 34.31 -16.63
N PRO A 17 -23.45 34.44 -17.34
CA PRO A 17 -22.29 35.19 -16.86
C PRO A 17 -22.25 36.65 -17.32
N SER A 18 -21.32 37.42 -16.76
CA SER A 18 -20.83 38.68 -17.34
C SER A 18 -19.31 38.65 -17.54
N GLU A 19 -18.91 38.78 -18.80
CA GLU A 19 -17.86 39.66 -19.35
C GLU A 19 -16.47 39.70 -18.66
N SER A 20 -15.38 39.23 -19.29
CA SER A 20 -14.71 39.76 -20.50
C SER A 20 -13.96 41.08 -20.29
N ILE A 21 -12.65 41.01 -20.03
CA ILE A 21 -11.69 42.06 -20.43
C ILE A 21 -10.45 41.40 -21.05
N ASN A 22 -10.16 41.70 -22.31
CA ASN A 22 -8.92 41.33 -23.00
C ASN A 22 -7.78 42.28 -22.59
N GLY A 23 -6.56 41.74 -22.43
CA GLY A 23 -5.38 42.53 -22.11
C GLY A 23 -4.08 41.83 -22.50
N ALA A 24 -3.77 41.76 -23.79
CA ALA A 24 -2.54 41.18 -24.29
C ALA A 24 -1.36 42.18 -24.18
N ILE A 25 -0.28 41.80 -23.49
CA ILE A 25 1.04 42.44 -23.61
C ILE A 25 2.12 41.35 -23.71
N GLN A 26 2.81 41.33 -24.84
CA GLN A 26 4.17 40.77 -24.99
C GLN A 26 5.08 41.88 -25.60
N PRO A 27 6.36 41.64 -25.89
CA PRO A 27 7.42 41.54 -24.89
C PRO A 27 8.50 42.63 -25.12
N SER A 28 9.08 43.19 -24.06
CA SER A 28 10.22 44.11 -24.17
C SER A 28 11.55 43.37 -24.09
N ARG A 29 12.52 43.81 -24.89
CA ARG A 29 13.80 43.13 -25.13
C ARG A 29 14.89 43.60 -24.18
N GLY A 30 15.75 42.67 -23.79
CA GLY A 30 17.21 42.88 -23.82
C GLY A 30 17.85 43.65 -22.68
N ALA A 31 18.41 42.91 -21.72
CA ALA A 31 19.64 43.30 -21.02
C ALA A 31 20.51 42.05 -20.82
N SER A 32 21.55 41.89 -21.65
CA SER A 32 22.59 40.89 -21.42
C SER A 32 23.46 41.33 -20.23
N CYS A 33 23.68 40.45 -19.26
CA CYS A 33 24.70 40.65 -18.23
C CYS A 33 25.63 39.43 -18.17
N THR A 34 26.63 39.44 -19.05
CA THR A 34 27.71 38.46 -19.08
C THR A 34 28.71 38.72 -17.95
N ARG A 35 28.51 38.10 -16.79
CA ARG A 35 29.58 37.89 -15.79
C ARG A 35 29.53 36.47 -15.25
N LEU A 36 30.58 35.70 -15.49
CA LEU A 36 30.85 34.46 -14.79
C LEU A 36 31.27 34.80 -13.35
N CYS A 37 30.52 34.31 -12.36
CA CYS A 37 31.03 34.19 -11.00
C CYS A 37 31.83 32.89 -10.90
N SER A 38 33.15 33.01 -10.73
CA SER A 38 34.03 31.86 -10.50
C SER A 38 33.74 31.21 -9.14
N PRO A 39 33.84 29.87 -9.01
CA PRO A 39 33.75 29.20 -7.72
C PRO A 39 34.99 29.49 -6.85
N PRO A 40 34.85 29.61 -5.52
CA PRO A 40 36.00 29.75 -4.63
C PRO A 40 36.80 28.45 -4.55
N THR A 41 38.12 28.56 -4.66
CA THR A 41 39.05 27.43 -4.48
C THR A 41 39.14 27.04 -3.01
N LEU A 42 38.80 25.79 -2.67
CA LEU A 42 39.04 25.24 -1.33
C LEU A 42 40.55 25.10 -1.09
N SER A 43 41.09 25.91 -0.18
CA SER A 43 42.46 25.79 0.30
C SER A 43 42.63 24.54 1.16
N LYS A 44 43.78 23.87 1.05
CA LYS A 44 43.99 22.47 1.45
C LYS A 44 44.29 22.26 2.94
N VAL A 45 43.87 23.18 3.82
CA VAL A 45 44.30 23.25 5.24
C VAL A 45 43.12 23.53 6.18
N ALA A 46 42.30 22.51 6.43
CA ALA A 46 41.45 22.38 7.62
C ALA A 46 40.99 20.90 7.85
N ALA A 47 41.72 19.92 7.32
CA ALA A 47 41.56 18.53 7.74
C ALA A 47 42.30 18.33 9.07
N LEU A 48 41.77 17.46 9.94
CA LEU A 48 42.29 17.09 11.27
C LEU A 48 42.10 18.12 12.39
N GLN A 49 40.89 18.15 12.97
CA GLN A 49 40.70 18.05 14.44
C GLN A 49 39.20 17.99 14.81
N PHE A 50 38.64 16.78 14.93
CA PHE A 50 37.57 16.43 15.89
C PHE A 50 37.33 14.90 15.98
N ALA A 51 38.42 14.12 15.99
CA ALA A 51 38.34 12.69 16.31
C ALA A 51 38.39 12.53 17.84
N GLY A 52 37.22 12.52 18.49
CA GLY A 52 37.15 12.52 19.96
C GLY A 52 35.77 12.23 20.58
N LEU A 53 34.83 11.64 19.83
CA LEU A 53 33.48 11.34 20.32
C LEU A 53 32.88 10.06 19.67
N LEU A 54 33.75 9.06 19.44
CA LEU A 54 33.38 7.73 18.90
C LEU A 54 33.91 6.60 19.80
N ASN A 55 33.61 6.64 21.09
CA ASN A 55 33.85 5.48 21.95
C ASN A 55 32.90 5.43 23.17
N ALA A 56 31.67 5.01 22.93
CA ALA A 56 30.75 4.50 23.94
C ALA A 56 29.90 3.39 23.26
N PRO A 57 29.97 2.13 23.72
CA PRO A 57 29.21 1.04 23.11
C PRO A 57 27.76 1.08 23.62
N ALA A 58 26.90 1.79 22.90
CA ALA A 58 25.46 1.55 22.95
C ALA A 58 25.13 0.49 21.90
N GLU A 59 24.49 -0.60 22.31
CA GLU A 59 24.12 -1.70 21.43
C GLU A 59 23.20 -1.19 20.31
N LEU A 60 23.67 -1.31 19.07
CA LEU A 60 22.86 -1.03 17.88
C LEU A 60 21.96 -2.26 17.61
N PRO A 61 20.62 -2.11 17.54
CA PRO A 61 19.76 -3.19 17.06
C PRO A 61 20.18 -3.61 15.65
N SER A 62 20.08 -4.91 15.37
CA SER A 62 20.59 -5.60 14.17
C SER A 62 20.45 -4.82 12.85
N GLU A 63 21.40 -5.00 11.93
CA GLU A 63 21.54 -4.38 10.60
C GLU A 63 20.32 -4.51 9.64
N ARG A 64 19.24 -5.16 10.07
CA ARG A 64 17.98 -5.40 9.33
C ARG A 64 17.33 -4.13 8.75
N LYS A 65 17.47 -2.96 9.39
CA LYS A 65 16.78 -1.71 8.96
C LYS A 65 17.33 -1.04 7.69
N GLN A 66 18.29 -1.64 6.98
CA GLN A 66 18.90 -1.05 5.77
C GLN A 66 18.48 -1.67 4.43
N ARG A 67 17.54 -2.64 4.39
CA ARG A 67 17.10 -3.24 3.11
C ARG A 67 16.06 -2.46 2.31
N TYR A 68 15.29 -1.57 2.94
CA TYR A 68 14.29 -0.73 2.26
C TYR A 68 14.81 0.69 1.94
N SER A 69 16.01 0.81 1.37
CA SER A 69 16.58 2.10 0.94
C SER A 69 17.10 2.06 -0.50
N ALA A 70 16.18 1.82 -1.45
CA ALA A 70 16.47 1.79 -2.89
C ALA A 70 15.32 2.29 -3.79
N CYS A 71 14.33 3.01 -3.25
CA CYS A 71 13.30 3.70 -4.03
C CYS A 71 13.23 5.18 -3.64
N LEU A 72 12.78 6.04 -4.56
CA LEU A 72 12.76 7.50 -4.50
C LEU A 72 14.14 8.18 -4.64
N GLY A 73 14.61 8.29 -5.88
CA GLY A 73 15.77 9.11 -6.27
C GLY A 73 15.51 10.63 -6.16
N ILE A 74 15.37 11.16 -4.94
CA ILE A 74 15.17 12.59 -4.67
C ILE A 74 16.53 13.30 -4.56
N HIS A 75 17.21 13.46 -5.69
CA HIS A 75 18.29 14.44 -5.83
C HIS A 75 17.73 15.78 -6.33
N GLY A 76 17.09 16.52 -5.42
CA GLY A 76 16.52 17.86 -5.69
C GLY A 76 16.94 18.87 -4.62
N VAL A 77 17.87 19.77 -4.94
CA VAL A 77 18.32 20.83 -4.04
C VAL A 77 17.27 21.93 -3.89
N GLY A 78 16.75 22.13 -2.67
CA GLY A 78 15.84 23.22 -2.32
C GLY A 78 15.96 23.60 -0.85
N TRP A 79 16.78 24.60 -0.54
CA TRP A 79 16.89 25.14 0.82
C TRP A 79 15.67 26.01 1.17
N GLY A 80 15.09 25.79 2.35
CA GLY A 80 14.33 26.82 3.06
C GLY A 80 12.83 26.61 3.21
N LEU A 81 12.42 25.60 3.98
CA LEU A 81 11.32 25.71 4.96
C LEU A 81 11.37 24.49 5.90
N ALA A 82 11.41 24.74 7.21
CA ALA A 82 11.52 23.68 8.21
C ALA A 82 10.15 23.03 8.49
N PHE A 83 9.70 22.15 7.60
CA PHE A 83 8.72 21.12 7.94
C PHE A 83 9.48 19.85 8.31
N HIS A 84 9.81 19.69 9.60
CA HIS A 84 10.06 18.36 10.16
C HIS A 84 8.72 17.64 10.31
N GLN A 85 8.05 17.36 9.19
CA GLN A 85 7.03 16.33 9.20
C GLN A 85 7.79 15.02 9.34
N ARG A 86 7.71 14.46 10.55
CA ARG A 86 8.43 13.26 10.95
C ARG A 86 7.72 12.02 10.39
N ILE A 87 7.44 12.04 9.08
CA ILE A 87 6.88 10.90 8.36
C ILE A 87 7.91 9.79 8.50
N THR A 88 7.59 8.79 9.31
CA THR A 88 8.44 7.63 9.43
C THR A 88 8.39 6.90 8.10
N CYS A 89 9.50 6.31 7.65
CA CYS A 89 9.47 5.56 6.38
C CYS A 89 8.46 4.39 6.40
N LYS A 90 7.99 4.01 7.59
CA LYS A 90 7.00 2.95 7.82
C LYS A 90 5.56 3.42 7.56
N GLU A 91 5.19 4.66 7.94
CA GLU A 91 3.92 5.30 7.53
C GLU A 91 3.78 5.38 5.99
N ILE A 92 4.88 5.56 5.26
CA ILE A 92 4.86 5.68 3.79
C ILE A 92 4.54 4.34 3.11
N ILE A 93 4.96 3.21 3.68
CA ILE A 93 4.83 1.89 3.05
C ILE A 93 3.36 1.45 3.03
N VAL A 94 2.71 1.39 4.19
CA VAL A 94 1.28 1.05 4.26
C VAL A 94 0.36 2.20 3.84
N GLY A 95 0.79 3.46 3.92
CA GLY A 95 0.01 4.62 3.47
C GLY A 95 -0.24 4.70 1.96
N THR A 96 0.43 3.85 1.16
CA THR A 96 0.13 3.64 -0.27
C THR A 96 -0.63 2.36 -0.58
N TRP A 97 -0.80 1.47 0.40
CA TRP A 97 -1.61 0.25 0.29
C TRP A 97 -3.02 0.50 0.81
N GLY A 98 -3.97 -0.31 0.37
CA GLY A 98 -5.29 -0.39 1.00
C GLY A 98 -5.34 -1.45 2.09
N ASN A 99 -6.34 -1.39 2.95
CA ASN A 99 -6.53 -2.37 4.03
C ASN A 99 -7.23 -3.67 3.58
N GLY A 100 -7.60 -3.77 2.30
CA GLY A 100 -8.16 -4.97 1.67
C GLY A 100 -7.13 -6.01 1.25
N SER A 101 -7.58 -7.27 1.18
CA SER A 101 -6.75 -8.47 0.93
C SER A 101 -5.89 -8.44 -0.34
N PHE A 102 -6.33 -7.71 -1.37
CA PHE A 102 -5.65 -7.57 -2.68
C PHE A 102 -5.13 -6.14 -2.94
N GLU A 103 -5.14 -5.25 -1.94
CA GLU A 103 -4.82 -3.83 -2.10
C GLU A 103 -3.32 -3.53 -1.80
N ASN A 104 -2.44 -4.50 -2.11
CA ASN A 104 -0.98 -4.44 -1.97
C ASN A 104 -0.31 -5.15 -3.18
N ASP A 105 0.94 -4.81 -3.48
CA ASP A 105 1.68 -5.32 -4.64
C ASP A 105 2.06 -6.81 -4.52
N ASP A 106 2.43 -7.28 -3.32
CA ASP A 106 2.71 -8.70 -3.07
C ASP A 106 1.50 -9.60 -3.43
N ALA A 107 0.28 -9.17 -3.09
CA ALA A 107 -0.96 -9.88 -3.42
C ALA A 107 -1.32 -9.79 -4.92
N ALA A 108 -0.95 -8.70 -5.60
CA ALA A 108 -1.15 -8.54 -7.04
C ALA A 108 -0.22 -9.48 -7.84
N ASP A 109 1.05 -9.55 -7.46
CA ASP A 109 2.01 -10.50 -8.04
C ASP A 109 1.59 -11.95 -7.78
N PHE A 110 1.13 -12.28 -6.57
CA PHE A 110 0.56 -13.60 -6.25
C PHE A 110 -0.65 -13.95 -7.14
N MET A 111 -1.55 -12.98 -7.38
CA MET A 111 -2.71 -13.21 -8.24
C MET A 111 -2.31 -13.48 -9.70
N ALA A 112 -1.33 -12.74 -10.23
CA ALA A 112 -0.79 -12.99 -11.57
C ALA A 112 -0.25 -14.43 -11.69
N ASP A 113 0.65 -14.84 -10.79
CA ASP A 113 1.21 -16.20 -10.75
C ASP A 113 0.14 -17.30 -10.56
N LEU A 114 -0.89 -17.03 -9.75
CA LEU A 114 -2.01 -17.96 -9.55
C LEU A 114 -2.78 -18.23 -10.85
N THR A 115 -3.02 -17.20 -11.67
CA THR A 115 -3.82 -17.36 -12.90
C THR A 115 -3.13 -18.23 -13.96
N ASP A 116 -1.79 -18.24 -13.97
CA ASP A 116 -0.95 -19.03 -14.87
C ASP A 116 -0.90 -20.54 -14.48
N VAL A 117 -1.19 -20.89 -13.22
CA VAL A 117 -1.27 -22.29 -12.78
C VAL A 117 -2.69 -22.87 -12.87
N ALA A 118 -2.79 -24.19 -12.74
CA ALA A 118 -4.03 -24.96 -12.88
C ALA A 118 -4.38 -25.82 -11.65
N ASP A 119 -3.75 -25.55 -10.51
CA ASP A 119 -3.95 -26.25 -9.24
C ASP A 119 -3.77 -25.30 -8.05
N LEU A 120 -3.99 -25.81 -6.83
CA LEU A 120 -3.88 -25.03 -5.59
C LEU A 120 -2.45 -25.03 -4.99
N ARG A 121 -1.40 -25.37 -5.75
CA ARG A 121 -0.05 -25.51 -5.16
C ARG A 121 0.52 -24.19 -4.65
N LEU A 122 0.39 -23.10 -5.41
CA LEU A 122 0.80 -21.77 -4.94
C LEU A 122 0.03 -21.34 -3.68
N VAL A 123 -1.25 -21.69 -3.59
CA VAL A 123 -2.08 -21.45 -2.40
C VAL A 123 -1.57 -22.25 -1.19
N SER A 124 -1.27 -23.55 -1.37
CA SER A 124 -0.72 -24.37 -0.28
C SER A 124 0.69 -23.96 0.13
N ASP A 125 1.52 -23.54 -0.83
CA ASP A 125 2.92 -23.16 -0.60
C ASP A 125 2.99 -21.80 0.14
N ALA A 126 2.14 -20.83 -0.21
CA ALA A 126 2.03 -19.56 0.50
C ALA A 126 1.54 -19.75 1.96
N LEU A 127 0.50 -20.57 2.17
CA LEU A 127 0.01 -20.90 3.52
C LEU A 127 1.07 -21.69 4.32
N ALA A 128 1.83 -22.58 3.67
CA ALA A 128 2.92 -23.30 4.32
C ALA A 128 4.08 -22.37 4.71
N ALA A 129 4.42 -21.37 3.89
CA ALA A 129 5.45 -20.39 4.21
C ALA A 129 5.10 -19.59 5.49
N VAL A 130 3.86 -19.10 5.60
CA VAL A 130 3.37 -18.43 6.82
C VAL A 130 3.44 -19.33 8.05
N LEU A 131 3.06 -20.60 7.92
CA LEU A 131 3.05 -21.55 9.04
C LEU A 131 4.44 -22.10 9.40
N ALA A 132 5.41 -22.00 8.49
CA ALA A 132 6.81 -22.40 8.71
C ALA A 132 7.70 -21.26 9.24
N ALA A 133 7.20 -20.02 9.28
CA ALA A 133 7.91 -18.87 9.84
C ALA A 133 8.04 -19.00 11.37
N GLU A 134 9.22 -19.42 11.83
CA GLU A 134 9.53 -19.73 13.24
C GLU A 134 9.42 -18.49 14.15
N ASP A 135 10.46 -17.64 14.20
CA ASP A 135 10.54 -16.53 15.17
C ASP A 135 9.80 -15.25 14.73
N TYR A 136 9.68 -15.03 13.42
CA TYR A 136 9.16 -13.79 12.85
C TYR A 136 8.62 -14.04 11.44
N LEU A 137 7.48 -13.43 11.12
CA LEU A 137 6.86 -13.48 9.81
C LEU A 137 7.08 -12.12 9.14
N GLU A 138 7.83 -12.09 8.04
CA GLU A 138 8.04 -10.89 7.23
C GLU A 138 6.74 -10.54 6.46
N ALA A 139 6.61 -9.26 6.05
CA ALA A 139 5.35 -8.75 5.51
C ALA A 139 4.92 -9.37 4.16
N PRO A 140 5.81 -9.63 3.19
CA PRO A 140 5.42 -10.23 1.90
C PRO A 140 4.75 -11.59 2.06
N GLU A 141 5.34 -12.49 2.85
CA GLU A 141 4.76 -13.80 3.15
C GLU A 141 3.40 -13.69 3.85
N ALA A 142 3.20 -12.68 4.70
CA ALA A 142 1.91 -12.41 5.32
C ALA A 142 0.85 -11.91 4.29
N CYS A 143 1.23 -11.03 3.37
CA CYS A 143 0.37 -10.56 2.27
C CYS A 143 -0.07 -11.73 1.36
N LEU A 144 0.90 -12.54 0.90
CA LEU A 144 0.66 -13.78 0.15
C LEU A 144 -0.27 -14.74 0.90
N GLY A 145 -0.10 -14.88 2.22
CA GLY A 145 -0.95 -15.70 3.08
C GLY A 145 -2.40 -15.22 3.15
N ILE A 146 -2.64 -13.91 3.19
CA ILE A 146 -3.99 -13.33 3.14
C ILE A 146 -4.63 -13.60 1.76
N ALA A 147 -3.91 -13.33 0.67
CA ALA A 147 -4.41 -13.59 -0.68
C ALA A 147 -4.72 -15.08 -0.91
N ALA A 148 -3.84 -15.98 -0.47
CA ALA A 148 -4.08 -17.42 -0.51
C ALA A 148 -5.33 -17.83 0.31
N ALA A 149 -5.55 -17.22 1.47
CA ALA A 149 -6.74 -17.48 2.29
C ALA A 149 -8.06 -16.99 1.63
N GLU A 150 -8.04 -15.88 0.87
CA GLU A 150 -9.18 -15.46 0.03
C GLU A 150 -9.50 -16.51 -1.04
N VAL A 151 -8.48 -17.03 -1.73
CA VAL A 151 -8.66 -18.08 -2.75
C VAL A 151 -9.28 -19.34 -2.12
N VAL A 152 -8.82 -19.74 -0.93
CA VAL A 152 -9.40 -20.87 -0.18
C VAL A 152 -10.86 -20.59 0.19
N ALA A 153 -11.20 -19.39 0.67
CA ALA A 153 -12.57 -19.02 1.01
C ALA A 153 -13.50 -19.02 -0.22
N ALA A 154 -13.03 -18.48 -1.34
CA ALA A 154 -13.75 -18.44 -2.61
C ALA A 154 -13.97 -19.84 -3.20
N ALA A 155 -12.91 -20.67 -3.28
CA ALA A 155 -13.00 -22.07 -3.71
C ALA A 155 -13.87 -22.93 -2.77
N ALA A 156 -13.93 -22.61 -1.48
CA ALA A 156 -14.87 -23.22 -0.52
C ALA A 156 -16.32 -22.71 -0.64
N GLY A 157 -16.66 -21.99 -1.72
CA GLY A 157 -17.99 -21.46 -2.01
C GLY A 157 -18.40 -20.27 -1.13
N ARG A 158 -17.46 -19.64 -0.44
CA ARG A 158 -17.68 -18.59 0.58
C ARG A 158 -16.81 -17.34 0.34
N PRO A 159 -16.77 -16.77 -0.88
CA PRO A 159 -15.94 -15.61 -1.18
C PRO A 159 -16.30 -14.39 -0.32
N THR A 160 -15.30 -13.55 -0.04
CA THR A 160 -15.50 -12.21 0.52
C THR A 160 -15.96 -11.22 -0.54
N ALA A 161 -16.28 -10.00 -0.13
CA ALA A 161 -16.52 -8.89 -1.06
C ALA A 161 -15.24 -8.37 -1.74
N ALA A 162 -14.04 -8.78 -1.29
CA ALA A 162 -12.79 -8.52 -2.00
C ALA A 162 -12.64 -9.53 -3.14
N ALA A 163 -12.66 -10.83 -2.84
CA ALA A 163 -12.59 -11.89 -3.85
C ALA A 163 -13.68 -11.83 -4.93
N GLN A 164 -14.86 -11.25 -4.63
CA GLN A 164 -15.93 -11.01 -5.60
C GLN A 164 -15.67 -9.86 -6.60
N LYS A 165 -14.70 -8.98 -6.33
CA LYS A 165 -14.28 -7.92 -7.26
C LYS A 165 -13.18 -8.41 -8.21
N GLU A 166 -12.43 -9.43 -7.81
CA GLU A 166 -11.37 -10.04 -8.61
C GLU A 166 -12.00 -10.92 -9.71
N GLU A 167 -12.19 -10.32 -10.90
CA GLU A 167 -12.74 -11.00 -12.08
C GLU A 167 -11.84 -12.18 -12.49
N GLU A 168 -10.53 -11.97 -12.51
CA GLU A 168 -9.53 -13.00 -12.85
C GLU A 168 -9.57 -14.20 -11.89
N LEU A 169 -9.74 -13.97 -10.59
CA LEU A 169 -9.93 -15.04 -9.60
C LEU A 169 -11.23 -15.81 -9.86
N THR A 170 -12.30 -15.10 -10.19
CA THR A 170 -13.62 -15.70 -10.48
C THR A 170 -13.56 -16.57 -11.73
N GLU A 171 -12.91 -16.10 -12.80
CA GLU A 171 -12.68 -16.87 -14.02
C GLU A 171 -11.77 -18.08 -13.78
N TRP A 172 -10.69 -17.91 -13.02
CA TRP A 172 -9.77 -19.00 -12.66
C TRP A 172 -10.48 -20.11 -11.87
N LEU A 173 -11.27 -19.75 -10.86
CA LEU A 173 -12.06 -20.70 -10.07
C LEU A 173 -13.10 -21.44 -10.92
N ALA A 174 -13.76 -20.74 -11.85
CA ALA A 174 -14.71 -21.36 -12.78
C ALA A 174 -14.03 -22.30 -13.79
N ARG A 175 -12.80 -21.99 -14.20
CA ARG A 175 -11.98 -22.79 -15.13
C ARG A 175 -11.40 -24.05 -14.48
N ILE A 176 -10.88 -23.93 -13.25
CA ILE A 176 -10.15 -25.02 -12.56
C ILE A 176 -11.09 -25.87 -11.69
N ALA A 177 -12.12 -25.26 -11.08
CA ALA A 177 -13.05 -25.91 -10.15
C ALA A 177 -12.36 -26.84 -9.12
N PRO A 178 -11.35 -26.37 -8.38
CA PRO A 178 -10.50 -27.23 -7.55
C PRO A 178 -11.27 -27.84 -6.38
N GLU A 179 -10.97 -29.10 -6.06
CA GLU A 179 -11.54 -29.77 -4.89
C GLU A 179 -10.91 -29.20 -3.60
N MET A 180 -11.75 -28.71 -2.69
CA MET A 180 -11.29 -28.06 -1.46
C MET A 180 -11.11 -29.05 -0.30
N SER A 181 -9.87 -29.17 0.18
CA SER A 181 -9.54 -29.97 1.36
C SER A 181 -9.94 -29.26 2.67
N PRO A 182 -10.59 -29.94 3.63
CA PRO A 182 -10.81 -29.43 4.98
C PRO A 182 -9.51 -29.05 5.71
N ASP A 183 -8.41 -29.75 5.44
CA ASP A 183 -7.10 -29.43 6.03
C ASP A 183 -6.54 -28.12 5.47
N LEU A 184 -6.77 -27.80 4.18
CA LEU A 184 -6.33 -26.54 3.57
C LEU A 184 -7.13 -25.35 4.13
N ILE A 185 -8.44 -25.51 4.37
CA ILE A 185 -9.25 -24.52 5.09
C ILE A 185 -8.70 -24.29 6.50
N LYS A 186 -8.33 -25.36 7.22
CA LYS A 186 -7.73 -25.27 8.54
C LYS A 186 -6.37 -24.56 8.50
N GLN A 187 -5.51 -24.86 7.53
CA GLN A 187 -4.24 -24.17 7.33
C GLN A 187 -4.44 -22.68 7.05
N ALA A 188 -5.41 -22.29 6.21
CA ALA A 188 -5.76 -20.90 5.98
C ALA A 188 -6.17 -20.18 7.28
N ILE A 189 -7.05 -20.79 8.09
CA ILE A 189 -7.46 -20.23 9.39
C ILE A 189 -6.24 -20.05 10.33
N GLN A 190 -5.33 -21.04 10.37
CA GLN A 190 -4.11 -20.98 11.19
C GLN A 190 -3.11 -19.93 10.69
N ALA A 191 -2.98 -19.75 9.38
CA ALA A 191 -2.14 -18.73 8.77
C ALA A 191 -2.65 -17.32 9.12
N LEU A 192 -3.95 -17.07 9.02
CA LEU A 192 -4.54 -15.79 9.43
C LEU A 192 -4.33 -15.49 10.92
N ASP A 193 -4.40 -16.51 11.79
CA ASP A 193 -4.05 -16.37 13.21
C ASP A 193 -2.57 -16.04 13.43
N ARG A 194 -1.66 -16.63 12.63
CA ARG A 194 -0.22 -16.34 12.66
C ARG A 194 0.11 -14.92 12.15
N ILE A 195 -0.66 -14.42 11.19
CA ILE A 195 -0.49 -13.11 10.54
C ILE A 195 -0.91 -11.94 11.44
N VAL A 196 -2.00 -12.09 12.21
CA VAL A 196 -2.45 -11.06 13.17
C VAL A 196 -1.76 -11.16 14.55
N GLY A 197 -0.86 -12.13 14.74
CA GLY A 197 -0.12 -12.33 15.98
C GLY A 197 1.06 -11.37 16.16
N GLU A 198 1.61 -11.34 17.38
CA GLU A 198 2.66 -10.38 17.81
C GLU A 198 3.99 -10.48 17.02
N GLN A 199 4.27 -11.60 16.38
CA GLN A 199 5.54 -11.87 15.65
C GLN A 199 5.37 -11.72 14.13
N SER A 200 4.74 -10.63 13.68
CA SER A 200 4.37 -10.40 12.28
C SER A 200 4.70 -8.97 11.87
N GLU A 201 5.57 -8.81 10.88
CA GLU A 201 5.94 -7.49 10.35
C GLU A 201 4.72 -6.77 9.77
N LEU A 202 3.83 -7.49 9.09
CA LEU A 202 2.59 -6.90 8.57
C LEU A 202 1.70 -6.38 9.70
N ARG A 203 1.65 -7.08 10.85
CA ARG A 203 0.93 -6.58 12.04
C ARG A 203 1.60 -5.31 12.58
N GLU A 204 2.92 -5.31 12.75
CA GLU A 204 3.66 -4.12 13.21
C GLU A 204 3.59 -2.94 12.23
N LEU A 205 3.44 -3.20 10.93
CA LEU A 205 3.25 -2.20 9.88
C LEU A 205 1.91 -1.50 10.04
N TRP A 206 0.84 -2.27 10.22
CA TRP A 206 -0.50 -1.72 10.44
C TRP A 206 -0.67 -1.05 11.81
N GLU A 207 -0.04 -1.55 12.88
CA GLU A 207 -0.06 -0.90 14.21
C GLU A 207 0.61 0.48 14.26
N GLU A 208 1.51 0.78 13.31
CA GLU A 208 2.08 2.13 13.14
C GLU A 208 1.22 3.06 12.27
N ALA A 209 0.07 2.60 11.76
CA ALA A 209 -0.86 3.36 10.93
C ALA A 209 -2.23 3.59 11.61
N ASP A 210 -2.90 4.68 11.24
CA ASP A 210 -4.22 5.07 11.78
C ASP A 210 -5.37 4.10 11.38
N GLU A 211 -5.09 3.07 10.56
CA GLU A 211 -6.07 2.10 10.05
C GLU A 211 -5.88 0.65 10.57
N ALA A 212 -5.06 0.44 11.61
CA ALA A 212 -4.77 -0.88 12.20
C ALA A 212 -6.02 -1.74 12.47
N ASP A 213 -7.05 -1.12 13.08
CA ASP A 213 -8.32 -1.77 13.43
C ASP A 213 -9.13 -2.15 12.18
N ALA A 214 -9.06 -1.34 11.11
CA ALA A 214 -9.78 -1.59 9.86
C ALA A 214 -9.17 -2.78 9.11
N TRP A 215 -7.84 -2.81 8.97
CA TRP A 215 -7.12 -3.96 8.41
C TRP A 215 -7.39 -5.24 9.21
N GLN A 216 -7.28 -5.19 10.55
CA GLN A 216 -7.53 -6.38 11.37
C GLN A 216 -8.99 -6.86 11.26
N ALA A 217 -9.96 -5.94 11.13
CA ALA A 217 -11.34 -6.29 10.85
C ALA A 217 -11.53 -6.98 9.48
N THR A 218 -10.83 -6.54 8.42
CA THR A 218 -10.81 -7.22 7.11
C THR A 218 -10.29 -8.65 7.25
N VAL A 219 -9.15 -8.86 7.90
CA VAL A 219 -8.54 -10.19 8.10
C VAL A 219 -9.45 -11.11 8.93
N MET A 220 -10.11 -10.57 9.97
CA MET A 220 -11.06 -11.34 10.79
C MET A 220 -12.38 -11.64 10.07
N ALA A 221 -12.85 -10.78 9.18
CA ALA A 221 -14.01 -11.06 8.32
C ALA A 221 -13.73 -12.21 7.34
N LEU A 222 -12.53 -12.26 6.76
CA LEU A 222 -12.07 -13.40 5.94
C LEU A 222 -11.98 -14.68 6.77
N LYS A 223 -11.37 -14.63 7.97
CA LYS A 223 -11.30 -15.80 8.86
C LYS A 223 -12.69 -16.36 9.21
N ALA A 224 -13.66 -15.48 9.45
CA ALA A 224 -15.05 -15.89 9.72
C ALA A 224 -15.68 -16.62 8.52
N LYS A 225 -15.40 -16.21 7.26
CA LYS A 225 -15.85 -16.93 6.06
C LYS A 225 -15.30 -18.35 5.98
N LEU A 226 -14.03 -18.54 6.33
CA LEU A 226 -13.38 -19.86 6.34
C LEU A 226 -14.00 -20.78 7.41
N GLN A 227 -14.42 -20.23 8.55
CA GLN A 227 -15.02 -20.99 9.65
C GLN A 227 -16.45 -21.49 9.35
N GLY A 228 -17.24 -20.75 8.56
CA GLY A 228 -18.58 -21.17 8.10
C GLY A 228 -19.71 -20.27 8.57
#